data_AF-A0A3C0L865-F1
#
_entry.id   AF-A0A3C0L865-F1
#
_cell.length_a   1.000
_cell.length_b   1.000
_cell.length_c   1.000
_cell.angle_alpha   90.00
_cell.angle_beta   90.00
_cell.angle_gamma   90.00
#
_symmetry.space_group_name_H-M   'P 1'
#
loop_
_entity.id
_entity.type
_entity.pdbx_description
1 polymer ?
#
loop_
_entity_poly.entity_id
_entity_poly.type
_entity_poly.pdbx_seq_one_letter_code
_entity_poly.pdbx_strand_id
1 'polypeptide(L)'
;MKYHNKSILLFVMIFIFITMSMGCNGSNTIIPGIDPNPSTNPDNSTVSYVKVSAASSTIKVNQSLQLVVKGYNSDDEWVILDKSKIKSWGWTVQGQCYNCVKPYVSLSPQSGSLITTFSSGVTGTFYIVAYYQENPGDEYITDYTEVKVTK
;
A
#
# COMPACT_ATOMS: atom_id res chain seq x y z
N MET A 1 -58.73 5.22 13.60
CA MET A 1 -57.25 5.36 13.72
C MET A 1 -56.63 4.18 14.50
N LYS A 2 -56.74 2.92 14.02
CA LYS A 2 -56.11 1.74 14.70
C LYS A 2 -54.98 1.08 13.89
N TYR A 3 -54.77 1.49 12.64
CA TYR A 3 -53.79 0.91 11.72
C TYR A 3 -52.56 1.80 11.47
N HIS A 4 -52.56 3.04 11.95
CA HIS A 4 -51.45 3.99 11.70
C HIS A 4 -50.18 3.62 12.48
N ASN A 5 -50.33 3.10 13.70
CA ASN A 5 -49.19 2.82 14.59
C ASN A 5 -48.44 1.54 14.22
N LYS A 6 -49.11 0.57 13.57
CA LYS A 6 -48.48 -0.68 13.11
C LYS A 6 -47.65 -0.48 11.84
N SER A 7 -48.07 0.44 10.96
CA SER A 7 -47.34 0.75 9.72
C SER A 7 -46.01 1.46 10.02
N ILE A 8 -46.02 2.40 10.96
CA ILE A 8 -44.80 3.13 11.39
C ILE A 8 -43.75 2.17 11.95
N LEU A 9 -44.16 1.19 12.78
CA LEU A 9 -43.25 0.21 13.36
C LEU A 9 -42.59 -0.68 12.27
N LEU A 10 -43.33 -1.01 11.21
CA LEU A 10 -42.83 -1.80 10.08
C LEU A 10 -41.76 -1.02 9.28
N PHE A 11 -42.00 0.26 9.03
CA PHE A 11 -41.04 1.13 8.33
C PHE A 11 -39.74 1.32 9.13
N VAL A 12 -39.82 1.41 10.46
CA VAL A 12 -38.64 1.53 11.33
C VAL A 12 -37.79 0.25 11.29
N MET A 13 -38.41 -0.94 11.34
CA MET A 13 -37.66 -2.20 11.24
C MET A 13 -36.99 -2.42 9.89
N ILE A 14 -37.66 -2.03 8.79
CA ILE A 14 -37.07 -2.12 7.43
C ILE A 14 -35.88 -1.17 7.31
N PHE A 15 -35.97 0.04 7.86
CA PHE A 15 -34.88 1.02 7.81
C PHE A 15 -33.63 0.53 8.57
N ILE A 16 -33.81 -0.11 9.73
CA ILE A 16 -32.71 -0.71 10.52
C ILE A 16 -32.04 -1.86 9.76
N PHE A 17 -32.82 -2.67 9.01
CA PHE A 17 -32.27 -3.76 8.20
C PHE A 17 -31.47 -3.25 6.98
N ILE A 18 -31.89 -2.13 6.38
CA ILE A 18 -31.19 -1.51 5.24
C ILE A 18 -29.86 -0.89 5.70
N THR A 19 -29.82 -0.25 6.87
CA THR A 19 -28.57 0.33 7.40
C THR A 19 -27.58 -0.74 7.87
N MET A 20 -28.06 -1.90 8.34
CA MET A 20 -27.20 -3.05 8.67
C MET A 20 -26.66 -3.82 7.44
N SER A 21 -27.31 -3.71 6.28
CA SER A 21 -26.83 -4.31 5.03
C SER A 21 -25.89 -3.39 4.24
N MET A 22 -25.77 -2.11 4.63
CA MET A 22 -24.64 -1.24 4.25
C MET A 22 -23.44 -1.46 5.17
N GLY A 23 -23.15 -2.72 5.50
CA GLY A 23 -21.84 -3.13 5.98
C GLY A 23 -20.87 -2.97 4.81
N CYS A 24 -19.94 -2.02 4.96
CA CYS A 24 -18.83 -1.72 4.06
C CYS A 24 -18.40 -2.95 3.22
N ASN A 25 -18.68 -2.93 1.92
CA ASN A 25 -18.13 -3.91 0.98
C ASN A 25 -16.60 -3.79 1.05
N GLY A 26 -15.98 -4.69 1.81
CA GLY A 26 -14.54 -4.76 2.08
C GLY A 26 -13.74 -5.21 0.86
N SER A 27 -13.67 -4.34 -0.14
CA SER A 27 -12.80 -4.53 -1.30
C SER A 27 -12.50 -3.17 -1.90
N ASN A 28 -11.23 -2.78 -1.75
CA ASN A 28 -10.59 -1.54 -2.21
C ASN A 28 -10.60 -0.42 -1.18
N THR A 29 -9.91 -0.63 -0.05
CA THR A 29 -9.35 0.49 0.71
C THR A 29 -8.25 1.12 -0.13
N ILE A 30 -8.62 1.95 -1.11
CA ILE A 30 -7.71 2.96 -1.65
C ILE A 30 -7.62 4.00 -0.54
N ILE A 31 -6.63 3.85 0.33
CA ILE A 31 -6.31 4.88 1.32
C ILE A 31 -5.91 6.12 0.50
N PRO A 32 -6.57 7.27 0.67
CA PRO A 32 -6.19 8.49 -0.03
C PRO A 32 -4.71 8.77 0.19
N GLY A 33 -4.01 9.11 -0.89
CA GLY A 33 -2.55 9.25 -0.93
C GLY A 33 -2.04 10.20 0.14
N ILE A 34 -1.52 9.64 1.22
CA ILE A 34 -0.69 10.36 2.16
C ILE A 34 0.58 10.70 1.39
N ASP A 35 0.94 11.99 1.33
CA ASP A 35 2.23 12.41 0.79
C ASP A 35 3.32 11.67 1.59
N PRO A 36 4.17 10.86 0.92
CA PRO A 36 5.20 10.09 1.58
C PRO A 36 6.39 10.93 2.05
N ASN A 37 6.35 12.25 1.80
CA ASN A 37 7.30 13.21 2.35
C ASN A 37 6.70 14.02 3.51
N PRO A 38 7.55 14.46 4.46
CA PRO A 38 7.14 15.47 5.43
C PRO A 38 6.99 16.84 4.73
N SER A 39 6.30 17.78 5.38
CA SER A 39 6.13 19.14 4.84
C SER A 39 7.42 19.97 4.84
N THR A 40 8.36 19.64 5.73
CA THR A 40 9.66 20.31 5.87
C THR A 40 10.73 19.28 6.18
N ASN A 41 11.96 19.54 5.72
CA ASN A 41 13.11 18.76 6.13
C ASN A 41 13.56 19.14 7.55
N PRO A 42 14.09 18.17 8.32
CA PRO A 42 14.91 18.47 9.50
C PRO A 42 16.23 19.13 9.11
N ASP A 43 16.97 19.63 10.11
CA ASP A 43 18.26 20.31 9.89
C ASP A 43 19.27 19.43 9.17
N ASN A 44 19.36 18.15 9.55
CA ASN A 44 20.11 17.13 8.84
C ASN A 44 19.23 16.46 7.79
N SER A 45 19.33 16.88 6.54
CA SER A 45 18.52 16.35 5.43
C SER A 45 19.17 15.22 4.64
N THR A 46 20.35 14.74 5.05
CA THR A 46 21.04 13.66 4.34
C THR A 46 20.33 12.32 4.57
N VAL A 47 19.88 11.68 3.49
CA VAL A 47 19.25 10.35 3.56
C VAL A 47 20.28 9.31 3.99
N SER A 48 20.03 8.64 5.11
CA SER A 48 20.83 7.51 5.58
C SER A 48 20.21 6.16 5.23
N TYR A 49 18.88 6.06 5.29
CA TYR A 49 18.15 4.84 4.93
C TYR A 49 16.73 5.15 4.43
N VAL A 50 16.10 4.16 3.81
CA VAL A 50 14.68 4.24 3.42
C VAL A 50 13.87 3.16 4.15
N LYS A 51 12.56 3.35 4.29
CA LYS A 51 11.62 2.34 4.79
C LYS A 51 10.45 2.17 3.83
N VAL A 52 10.22 0.94 3.38
CA VAL A 52 9.04 0.55 2.61
C VAL A 52 7.94 0.11 3.58
N SER A 53 6.79 0.73 3.45
CA SER A 53 5.63 0.49 4.30
C SER A 53 4.40 0.20 3.47
N ALA A 54 3.54 -0.67 3.98
CA ALA A 54 2.23 -0.94 3.43
C ALA A 54 1.20 -0.85 4.55
N ALA A 55 -0.03 -0.43 4.21
CA ALA A 55 -1.10 -0.34 5.19
C ALA A 55 -1.59 -1.70 5.71
N SER A 56 -1.27 -2.77 4.99
CA SER A 56 -1.53 -4.15 5.39
C SER A 56 -0.39 -5.04 4.91
N SER A 57 -0.01 -6.03 5.73
CA SER A 57 0.92 -7.09 5.34
C SER A 57 0.22 -8.25 4.63
N THR A 58 -1.12 -8.25 4.56
CA THR A 58 -1.90 -9.32 3.93
C THR A 58 -2.99 -8.77 3.02
N ILE A 59 -3.13 -9.34 1.83
CA ILE A 59 -4.21 -9.04 0.87
C ILE A 59 -4.77 -10.34 0.29
N LYS A 60 -5.98 -10.29 -0.28
CA LYS A 60 -6.52 -11.40 -1.06
C LYS A 60 -6.03 -11.36 -2.50
N VAL A 61 -6.11 -12.50 -3.18
CA VAL A 61 -5.91 -12.59 -4.63
C VAL A 61 -6.75 -11.52 -5.35
N ASN A 62 -6.15 -10.86 -6.34
CA ASN A 62 -6.69 -9.75 -7.13
C ASN A 62 -7.02 -8.47 -6.34
N GLN A 63 -6.68 -8.38 -5.06
CA GLN A 63 -6.68 -7.11 -4.35
C GLN A 63 -5.38 -6.35 -4.63
N SER A 64 -5.48 -5.03 -4.57
CA SER A 64 -4.33 -4.13 -4.69
C SER A 64 -3.94 -3.59 -3.33
N LEU A 65 -2.64 -3.40 -3.14
CA LEU A 65 -2.04 -2.81 -1.96
C LEU A 65 -1.16 -1.65 -2.40
N GLN A 66 -1.39 -0.47 -1.82
CA GLN A 66 -0.48 0.65 -1.99
C GLN A 66 0.69 0.50 -1.02
N LEU A 67 1.90 0.68 -1.54
CA LEU A 67 3.14 0.73 -0.80
C LEU A 67 3.76 2.12 -0.91
N VAL A 68 4.42 2.53 0.16
CA VAL A 68 5.02 3.85 0.33
C VAL A 68 6.45 3.68 0.79
N VAL A 69 7.39 4.38 0.16
CA VAL A 69 8.77 4.51 0.65
C VAL A 69 8.98 5.88 1.30
N LYS A 70 9.60 5.87 2.48
CA LYS A 70 9.99 7.07 3.24
C LYS A 70 11.48 7.10 3.46
N GLY A 71 12.08 8.28 3.49
CA GLY A 71 13.50 8.47 3.77
C GLY A 71 13.74 8.90 5.22
N TYR A 72 14.88 8.50 5.77
CA TYR A 72 15.29 8.89 7.11
C TYR A 72 16.77 9.28 7.12
N ASN A 73 17.12 10.26 7.94
CA ASN A 73 18.51 10.62 8.23
C ASN A 73 19.14 9.67 9.28
N SER A 74 20.38 9.94 9.65
CA SER A 74 21.11 9.17 10.68
C SER A 74 20.53 9.30 12.09
N ASP A 75 19.67 10.29 12.32
CA ASP A 75 19.05 10.61 13.61
C ASP A 75 17.61 10.07 13.70
N ASP A 76 17.21 9.19 12.76
CA ASP A 76 15.88 8.62 12.61
C ASP A 76 14.76 9.64 12.30
N GLU A 77 15.12 10.84 11.83
CA GLU A 77 14.15 11.86 11.43
C GLU A 77 13.73 11.67 9.98
N TRP A 78 12.44 11.87 9.72
CA TRP A 78 11.85 11.74 8.38
C TRP A 78 12.33 12.88 7.48
N VAL A 79 12.92 12.53 6.33
CA VAL A 79 13.40 13.49 5.33
C VAL A 79 12.58 13.39 4.03
N ILE A 80 12.50 14.50 3.31
CA ILE A 80 11.91 14.63 1.98
C ILE A 80 12.80 13.86 1.00
N LEU A 81 12.22 12.85 0.35
CA LEU A 81 12.83 12.16 -0.77
C LEU A 81 12.45 12.83 -2.08
N ASP A 82 13.42 12.98 -2.99
CA ASP A 82 13.13 13.24 -4.40
C ASP A 82 12.64 11.94 -5.08
N LYS A 83 11.39 11.93 -5.54
CA LYS A 83 10.81 10.79 -6.26
C LYS A 83 11.58 10.41 -7.53
N SER A 84 12.29 11.34 -8.17
CA SER A 84 13.09 11.10 -9.38
C SER A 84 14.30 10.18 -9.09
N LYS A 85 14.71 10.10 -7.82
CA LYS A 85 15.80 9.26 -7.33
C LYS A 85 15.37 7.83 -7.02
N ILE A 86 14.07 7.52 -7.06
CA ILE A 86 13.58 6.13 -7.09
C ILE A 86 13.85 5.53 -8.47
N LYS A 87 14.91 4.73 -8.56
CA LYS A 87 15.33 4.10 -9.82
C LYS A 87 14.45 2.91 -10.16
N SER A 88 14.07 2.10 -9.17
CA SER A 88 13.11 1.04 -9.41
C SER A 88 12.34 0.61 -8.17
N TRP A 89 11.15 0.08 -8.40
CA TRP A 89 10.41 -0.81 -7.51
C TRP A 89 10.51 -2.22 -8.06
N GLY A 90 10.90 -3.16 -7.21
CA GLY A 90 11.06 -4.56 -7.56
C GLY A 90 10.21 -5.47 -6.69
N TRP A 91 10.07 -6.72 -7.10
CA TRP A 91 9.47 -7.75 -6.27
C TRP A 91 10.11 -9.12 -6.52
N THR A 92 10.01 -9.98 -5.52
CA THR A 92 10.30 -11.42 -5.62
C THR A 92 9.26 -12.22 -4.83
N VAL A 93 9.26 -13.54 -4.98
CA VAL A 93 8.29 -14.45 -4.35
C VAL A 93 9.00 -15.60 -3.67
N GLN A 94 8.58 -15.92 -2.45
CA GLN A 94 9.16 -17.01 -1.66
C GLN A 94 8.68 -18.37 -2.16
N GLY A 95 9.61 -19.30 -2.38
CA GLY A 95 9.28 -20.71 -2.63
C GLY A 95 8.52 -20.98 -3.94
N GLN A 96 8.43 -19.99 -4.84
CA GLN A 96 7.77 -20.12 -6.13
C GLN A 96 8.70 -19.68 -7.26
N CYS A 97 8.48 -20.25 -8.44
CA CYS A 97 9.19 -19.88 -9.66
C CYS A 97 8.80 -18.44 -10.08
N TYR A 98 9.78 -17.52 -10.08
CA TYR A 98 9.57 -16.11 -10.46
C TYR A 98 8.89 -15.97 -11.84
N ASN A 99 9.42 -16.62 -12.87
CA ASN A 99 8.88 -16.53 -14.24
C ASN A 99 7.47 -17.12 -14.39
N CYS A 100 7.11 -18.08 -13.52
CA CYS A 100 5.80 -18.71 -13.52
C CYS A 100 4.73 -17.81 -12.88
N VAL A 101 5.14 -16.97 -11.92
CA VAL A 101 4.26 -16.05 -11.18
C VAL A 101 4.20 -14.68 -11.82
N LYS A 102 5.27 -14.25 -12.51
CA LYS A 102 5.39 -12.93 -13.14
C LYS A 102 4.18 -12.46 -13.95
N PRO A 103 3.50 -13.30 -14.76
CA PRO A 103 2.33 -12.87 -15.52
C PRO A 103 1.12 -12.47 -14.66
N TYR A 104 1.08 -12.89 -13.39
CA TYR A 104 -0.03 -12.65 -12.47
C TYR A 104 0.24 -11.49 -11.50
N VAL A 105 1.42 -10.88 -11.54
CA VAL A 105 1.81 -9.81 -10.62
C VAL A 105 1.81 -8.47 -11.33
N SER A 106 1.18 -7.48 -10.71
CA SER A 106 1.26 -6.08 -11.13
C SER A 106 1.98 -5.27 -10.06
N LEU A 107 2.94 -4.45 -10.48
CA LEU A 107 3.63 -3.48 -9.65
C LEU A 107 3.79 -2.19 -10.45
N SER A 108 3.09 -1.12 -10.06
CA SER A 108 3.07 0.14 -10.81
C SER A 108 2.78 1.36 -9.94
N PRO A 109 3.47 2.50 -10.16
CA PRO A 109 4.59 2.69 -11.08
C PRO A 109 5.86 1.94 -10.61
N GLN A 110 6.75 1.63 -11.56
CA GLN A 110 7.99 0.91 -11.27
C GLN A 110 9.19 1.83 -11.01
N SER A 111 9.08 3.14 -11.23
CA SER A 111 10.18 4.10 -11.04
C SER A 111 9.63 5.50 -10.90
N GLY A 112 10.45 6.46 -10.43
CA GLY A 112 10.10 7.88 -10.42
C GLY A 112 8.95 8.24 -9.45
N SER A 113 8.64 7.36 -8.50
CA SER A 113 7.52 7.50 -7.58
C SER A 113 7.86 6.93 -6.21
N LEU A 114 7.49 7.67 -5.16
CA LEU A 114 7.59 7.23 -3.76
C LEU A 114 6.44 6.29 -3.34
N ILE A 115 5.50 6.08 -4.26
CA ILE A 115 4.35 5.20 -4.07
C ILE A 115 4.32 4.18 -5.21
N THR A 116 4.05 2.92 -4.89
CA THR A 116 3.72 1.90 -5.89
C THR A 116 2.49 1.12 -5.47
N THR A 117 1.81 0.49 -6.42
CA THR A 117 0.67 -0.38 -6.16
C THR A 117 1.05 -1.79 -6.57
N PHE A 118 0.96 -2.72 -5.62
CA PHE A 118 1.16 -4.14 -5.83
C PHE A 118 -0.18 -4.87 -5.91
N SER A 119 -0.30 -5.83 -6.82
CA SER A 119 -1.36 -6.83 -6.79
C SER A 119 -0.85 -8.16 -7.34
N SER A 120 -1.51 -9.26 -6.94
CA SER A 120 -1.21 -10.59 -7.45
C SER A 120 -2.49 -11.39 -7.69
N GLY A 121 -2.55 -12.05 -8.84
CA GLY A 121 -3.58 -13.04 -9.20
C GLY A 121 -3.37 -14.42 -8.57
N VAL A 122 -2.29 -14.62 -7.82
CA VAL A 122 -1.96 -15.90 -7.18
C VAL A 122 -1.53 -15.72 -5.73
N THR A 123 -1.77 -16.75 -4.92
CA THR A 123 -1.35 -16.77 -3.51
C THR A 123 0.15 -16.94 -3.37
N GLY A 124 0.74 -16.33 -2.36
CA GLY A 124 2.17 -16.44 -2.07
C GLY A 124 2.64 -15.40 -1.06
N THR A 125 3.90 -15.51 -0.67
CA THR A 125 4.60 -14.48 0.11
C THR A 125 5.51 -13.72 -0.83
N PHE A 126 5.23 -12.44 -1.02
CA PHE A 126 5.95 -11.56 -1.92
C PHE A 126 6.79 -10.57 -1.12
N TYR A 127 8.00 -10.27 -1.60
CA TYR A 127 8.84 -9.22 -1.04
C TYR A 127 8.90 -8.08 -2.05
N ILE A 128 8.46 -6.89 -1.64
CA ILE A 128 8.44 -5.70 -2.48
C ILE A 128 9.56 -4.77 -2.03
N VAL A 129 10.46 -4.40 -2.94
CA VAL A 129 11.68 -3.62 -2.68
C VAL A 129 11.57 -2.25 -3.36
N ALA A 130 12.05 -1.20 -2.70
CA ALA A 130 12.36 0.08 -3.33
C ALA A 130 13.87 0.26 -3.48
N TYR A 131 14.31 0.75 -4.64
CA TYR A 131 15.70 1.12 -4.92
C TYR A 131 15.82 2.62 -5.11
N TYR A 132 16.38 3.29 -4.10
CA TYR A 132 16.63 4.73 -4.08
C TYR A 132 18.12 5.00 -4.30
N GLN A 133 18.46 6.02 -5.10
CA GLN A 133 19.84 6.41 -5.35
C GLN A 133 20.01 7.92 -5.13
N GLU A 134 20.74 8.29 -4.08
CA GLU A 134 20.93 9.70 -3.70
C GLU A 134 21.63 10.48 -4.82
N ASN A 135 22.77 10.00 -5.32
CA ASN A 135 23.46 10.60 -6.46
C ASN A 135 23.81 9.55 -7.55
N PRO A 136 23.88 9.96 -8.83
CA PRO A 136 24.34 9.07 -9.88
C PRO A 136 25.73 8.49 -9.58
N GLY A 137 25.83 7.16 -9.52
CA GLY A 137 27.06 6.45 -9.20
C GLY A 137 27.14 5.92 -7.77
N ASP A 138 26.26 6.39 -6.88
CA ASP A 138 26.16 5.85 -5.52
C ASP A 138 25.51 4.46 -5.53
N GLU A 139 25.78 3.67 -4.49
CA GLU A 139 25.03 2.44 -4.21
C GLU A 139 23.56 2.74 -3.91
N TYR A 140 22.69 1.75 -4.14
CA TYR A 140 21.28 1.89 -3.82
C TYR A 140 21.05 1.83 -2.31
N ILE A 141 20.30 2.81 -1.81
CA ILE A 141 19.64 2.72 -0.51
C ILE A 141 18.35 1.94 -0.73
N THR A 142 18.24 0.78 -0.11
CA THR A 142 17.13 -0.15 -0.34
C THR A 142 16.46 -0.56 0.96
N ASP A 143 15.16 -0.80 0.88
CA ASP A 143 14.41 -1.53 1.90
C ASP A 143 13.32 -2.36 1.23
N TYR A 144 12.78 -3.33 1.96
CA TYR A 144 11.72 -4.19 1.48
C TYR A 144 10.65 -4.47 2.53
N THR A 145 9.46 -4.81 2.06
CA THR A 145 8.38 -5.29 2.91
C THR A 145 7.78 -6.58 2.40
N GLU A 146 7.29 -7.39 3.33
CA GLU A 146 6.61 -8.65 3.03
C GLU A 146 5.10 -8.41 2.82
N VAL A 147 4.56 -8.97 1.75
CA VAL A 147 3.14 -8.97 1.44
C VAL A 147 2.67 -10.41 1.22
N LYS A 148 1.78 -10.87 2.09
CA LYS A 148 1.15 -12.18 2.00
C LYS A 148 -0.14 -12.10 1.19
N VAL A 149 -0.23 -12.87 0.11
CA VAL A 149 -1.43 -12.98 -0.73
C VAL A 149 -2.15 -14.28 -0.40
N THR A 150 -3.37 -14.18 0.10
CA THR A 150 -4.22 -15.31 0.47
C THR A 150 -5.42 -15.46 -0.47
N LYS A 151 -6.12 -16.59 -0.38
CA LYS A 151 -7.39 -16.78 -1.08
C LYS A 151 -8.48 -15.84 -0.52
#